data_AF-A0A967DGE7-F1
#
_entry.id   AF-A0A967DGE7-F1
#
_cell.length_a   1.000
_cell.length_b   1.000
_cell.length_c   1.000
_cell.angle_alpha   90.00
_cell.angle_beta   90.00
_cell.angle_gamma   90.00
#
_symmetry.space_group_name_H-M   'P 1'
#
loop_
_entity.id
_entity.type
_entity.pdbx_description
1 polymer ?
#
loop_
_entity_poly.entity_id
_entity_poly.type
_entity_poly.pdbx_seq_one_letter_code
_entity_poly.pdbx_strand_id
1 'polypeptide(L)'
;MVGYAGDVLFPTQILGQYFESMDGGVVPNYLADSEAQLASLVSAIEIAARSYPPSIDHDFSVLFGMRVGDLMDSTFTLSAITFTNGRLANRTDHDIPEQSALIAAVGSGADRFRDVLIQWQARDSGGTSRAVYSAFAEHLVLGGDPQSGGPPQLVGLIRRGSARMIGVVWQQKRYFCGMEIAESATSSPIRWHNDLFELCDPGRTGPTQLQPLPRNHREDLAVFRRRRLPLP
;
A
#
# COMPACT_ATOMS: atom_id res chain seq x y z
N MET A 1 2.34 9.27 -4.35
CA MET A 1 2.49 8.01 -3.60
C MET A 1 2.89 6.94 -4.58
N VAL A 2 3.66 5.94 -4.15
CA VAL A 2 4.01 4.80 -4.98
C VAL A 2 3.87 3.51 -4.19
N GLY A 3 3.36 2.47 -4.85
CA GLY A 3 3.49 1.08 -4.43
C GLY A 3 4.07 0.24 -5.58
N TYR A 4 4.61 -0.94 -5.28
CA TYR A 4 5.18 -1.82 -6.29
C TYR A 4 5.01 -3.30 -5.91
N ALA A 5 5.10 -4.19 -6.90
CA ALA A 5 5.07 -5.65 -6.74
C ALA A 5 5.87 -6.35 -7.86
N GLY A 6 6.35 -7.57 -7.64
CA GLY A 6 7.26 -8.28 -8.55
C GLY A 6 8.69 -8.24 -7.99
N ASP A 7 9.68 -7.85 -8.79
CA ASP A 7 10.99 -7.46 -8.24
C ASP A 7 10.81 -6.31 -7.23
N VAL A 8 11.33 -6.49 -6.02
CA VAL A 8 11.26 -5.52 -4.92
C VAL A 8 12.56 -4.75 -4.77
N LEU A 9 13.71 -5.36 -5.08
CA LEU A 9 15.02 -4.75 -4.83
C LEU A 9 15.25 -3.55 -5.74
N PHE A 10 15.00 -3.72 -7.04
CA PHE A 10 15.21 -2.65 -8.00
C PHE A 10 14.26 -1.46 -7.77
N PRO A 11 12.92 -1.63 -7.65
CA PRO A 11 12.03 -0.51 -7.40
C PRO A 11 12.30 0.20 -6.08
N THR A 12 12.65 -0.53 -5.01
CA THR A 12 12.96 0.10 -3.70
C THR A 12 14.07 1.12 -3.82
N GLN A 13 15.14 0.78 -4.55
CA GLN A 13 16.29 1.67 -4.71
C GLN A 13 15.97 2.85 -5.65
N ILE A 14 15.43 2.58 -6.84
CA ILE A 14 15.25 3.62 -7.86
C ILE A 14 14.14 4.59 -7.51
N LEU A 15 13.05 4.11 -6.91
CA LEU A 15 11.97 4.99 -6.47
C LEU A 15 12.44 5.92 -5.35
N GLY A 16 13.22 5.41 -4.39
CA GLY A 16 13.83 6.23 -3.34
C GLY A 16 14.69 7.36 -3.93
N GLN A 17 15.64 7.00 -4.81
CA GLN A 17 16.51 7.97 -5.49
C GLN A 17 15.74 9.01 -6.31
N TYR A 18 14.68 8.58 -7.01
CA TYR A 18 13.84 9.49 -7.80
C TYR A 18 13.15 10.53 -6.91
N PHE A 19 12.50 10.10 -5.83
CA PHE A 19 11.82 11.01 -4.92
C PHE A 19 12.80 11.91 -4.14
N GLU A 20 13.95 11.39 -3.72
CA GLU A 20 15.01 12.20 -3.12
C GLU A 20 15.54 13.26 -4.10
N SER A 21 15.68 12.91 -5.38
CA SER A 21 16.10 13.86 -6.42
C SER A 21 15.04 14.91 -6.71
N MET A 22 13.75 14.57 -6.60
CA MET A 22 12.66 15.54 -6.67
C MET A 22 12.68 16.50 -5.47
N ASP A 23 12.82 15.97 -4.26
CA ASP A 23 12.88 16.75 -3.02
C ASP A 23 14.11 17.67 -3.01
N GLY A 24 15.23 17.22 -3.59
CA GLY A 24 16.44 18.01 -3.81
C GLY A 24 16.37 19.00 -4.97
N GLY A 25 15.28 19.02 -5.74
CA GLY A 25 15.09 19.93 -6.89
C GLY A 25 15.92 19.61 -8.13
N VAL A 26 16.53 18.42 -8.19
CA VAL A 26 17.29 17.92 -9.37
C VAL A 26 16.32 17.44 -10.45
N VAL A 27 15.28 16.71 -10.04
CA VAL A 27 14.17 16.33 -10.91
C VAL A 27 13.05 17.35 -10.73
N PRO A 28 12.51 17.93 -11.81
CA PRO A 28 11.39 18.87 -11.69
C PRO A 28 10.18 18.22 -11.04
N ASN A 29 9.53 18.98 -10.16
CA ASN A 29 8.29 18.56 -9.50
C ASN A 29 7.08 19.14 -10.25
N TYR A 30 6.41 18.29 -11.03
CA TYR A 30 5.26 18.62 -11.86
C TYR A 30 3.95 18.50 -11.07
N LEU A 31 3.83 19.18 -9.92
CA LEU A 31 2.68 19.05 -8.99
C LEU A 31 1.30 19.29 -9.63
N ALA A 32 1.25 20.01 -10.75
CA ALA A 32 0.01 20.33 -11.47
C ALA A 32 -0.24 19.42 -12.69
N ASP A 33 0.69 18.52 -13.04
CA ASP A 33 0.63 17.71 -14.24
C ASP A 33 1.04 16.26 -13.93
N SER A 34 0.04 15.42 -13.67
CA SER A 34 0.28 14.01 -13.36
C SER A 34 0.88 13.24 -14.53
N GLU A 35 0.60 13.63 -15.77
CA GLU A 35 1.16 12.98 -16.96
C GLU A 35 2.65 13.29 -17.08
N ALA A 36 3.04 14.56 -16.93
CA ALA A 36 4.44 14.96 -16.95
C ALA A 36 5.24 14.31 -15.80
N GLN A 37 4.66 14.27 -14.60
CA GLN A 37 5.29 13.61 -13.45
C GLN A 37 5.47 12.11 -13.69
N LEU A 38 4.44 11.44 -14.23
CA LEU A 38 4.48 10.02 -14.52
C LEU A 38 5.49 9.69 -15.62
N ALA A 39 5.49 10.46 -16.70
CA ALA A 39 6.47 10.31 -17.79
C ALA A 39 7.91 10.49 -17.29
N SER A 40 8.13 11.45 -16.38
CA SER A 40 9.42 11.63 -15.71
C SER A 40 9.82 10.41 -14.88
N LEU A 41 8.89 9.84 -14.10
CA LEU A 41 9.13 8.64 -13.30
C LEU A 41 9.47 7.43 -14.18
N VAL A 42 8.68 7.17 -15.23
CA VAL A 42 8.91 6.07 -16.17
C VAL A 42 10.28 6.22 -16.84
N SER A 43 10.61 7.42 -17.30
CA SER A 43 11.92 7.68 -17.92
C SER A 43 13.07 7.42 -16.94
N ALA A 44 12.93 7.80 -15.67
CA ALA A 44 13.97 7.56 -14.66
C ALA A 44 14.18 6.05 -14.42
N ILE A 45 13.08 5.28 -14.35
CA ILE A 45 13.11 3.83 -14.21
C ILE A 45 13.80 3.17 -15.40
N GLU A 46 13.42 3.52 -16.63
CA GLU A 46 14.00 2.93 -17.84
C GLU A 46 15.49 3.29 -18.00
N ILE A 47 15.91 4.49 -17.60
CA ILE A 47 17.32 4.88 -17.59
C ILE A 47 18.10 4.03 -16.59
N ALA A 48 17.59 3.89 -15.35
CA ALA A 48 18.24 3.10 -14.32
C ALA A 48 18.35 1.61 -14.70
N ALA A 49 17.31 1.07 -15.33
CA ALA A 49 17.28 -0.33 -15.73
C ALA A 49 18.36 -0.67 -16.78
N ARG A 50 18.75 0.28 -17.66
CA ARG A 50 19.82 0.06 -18.66
C ARG A 50 21.18 -0.23 -18.05
N SER A 51 21.43 0.25 -16.84
CA SER A 51 22.71 0.08 -16.13
C SER A 51 22.67 -1.04 -15.10
N TYR A 52 21.53 -1.72 -14.95
CA TYR A 52 21.35 -2.78 -13.97
C TYR A 52 21.75 -4.16 -14.55
N PRO A 53 22.30 -5.09 -13.75
CA PRO A 53 22.78 -6.37 -14.26
C PRO A 53 21.68 -7.20 -14.96
N PRO A 54 21.89 -7.69 -16.19
CA PRO A 54 20.88 -8.43 -16.97
C PRO A 54 20.53 -9.82 -16.43
N SER A 55 21.25 -10.30 -15.41
CA SER A 55 21.08 -11.64 -14.84
C SER A 55 19.94 -11.75 -13.82
N ILE A 56 19.20 -10.66 -13.60
CA ILE A 56 18.11 -10.57 -12.62
C ILE A 56 16.82 -10.31 -13.41
N ASP A 57 15.73 -10.99 -13.06
CA ASP A 57 14.41 -10.73 -13.64
C ASP A 57 13.93 -9.33 -13.23
N HIS A 58 13.51 -8.51 -14.20
CA HIS A 58 13.14 -7.10 -14.00
C HIS A 58 11.64 -6.87 -14.19
N ASP A 59 10.86 -7.93 -14.09
CA ASP A 59 9.42 -7.83 -14.25
C ASP A 59 8.81 -7.39 -12.91
N PHE A 60 8.32 -6.15 -12.91
CA PHE A 60 7.66 -5.55 -11.76
C PHE A 60 6.55 -4.62 -12.22
N SER A 61 5.66 -4.30 -11.29
CA SER A 61 4.61 -3.33 -11.49
C SER A 61 4.73 -2.20 -10.48
N VAL A 62 4.37 -0.99 -10.90
CA VAL A 62 4.32 0.22 -10.08
C VAL A 62 2.90 0.75 -10.12
N LEU A 63 2.34 1.01 -8.93
CA LEU A 63 1.15 1.83 -8.77
C LEU A 63 1.60 3.25 -8.43
N PHE A 64 1.35 4.19 -9.33
CA PHE A 64 1.66 5.60 -9.13
C PHE A 64 0.36 6.37 -8.89
N GLY A 65 0.20 6.90 -7.67
CA GLY A 65 -0.95 7.72 -7.31
C GLY A 65 -0.53 9.16 -7.06
N MET A 66 -1.28 10.11 -7.60
CA MET A 66 -1.01 11.54 -7.44
C MET A 66 -2.27 12.31 -7.04
N ARG A 67 -2.06 13.42 -6.33
CA ARG A 67 -3.09 14.46 -6.15
C ARG A 67 -2.72 15.62 -7.05
N VAL A 68 -3.66 16.05 -7.89
CA VAL A 68 -3.53 17.24 -8.74
C VAL A 68 -4.45 18.32 -8.17
N GLY A 69 -3.93 19.54 -8.02
CA GLY A 69 -4.63 20.64 -7.35
C GLY A 69 -4.54 20.59 -5.82
N ASP A 70 -5.32 21.44 -5.15
CA ASP A 70 -5.29 21.60 -3.69
C ASP A 70 -6.70 21.71 -3.09
N LEU A 71 -6.82 21.34 -1.82
CA LEU A 71 -8.04 21.45 -1.02
C LEU A 71 -9.26 20.75 -1.65
N MET A 72 -10.33 21.49 -1.93
CA MET A 72 -11.60 20.96 -2.42
C MET A 72 -11.60 20.75 -3.93
N ASP A 73 -10.72 21.42 -4.65
CA ASP A 73 -10.55 21.31 -6.11
C ASP A 73 -9.56 20.21 -6.48
N SER A 74 -9.04 19.47 -5.49
CA SER A 74 -8.08 18.41 -5.72
C SER A 74 -8.74 17.20 -6.39
N THR A 75 -8.11 16.71 -7.46
CA THR A 75 -8.41 15.41 -8.07
C THR A 75 -7.31 14.42 -7.72
N PHE A 76 -7.65 13.13 -7.74
CA PHE A 76 -6.70 12.05 -7.53
C PHE A 76 -6.59 11.24 -8.83
N THR A 77 -5.38 10.85 -9.18
CA THR A 77 -5.10 9.99 -10.32
C THR A 77 -4.36 8.75 -9.84
N LEU A 78 -4.58 7.63 -10.52
CA LEU A 78 -3.88 6.38 -10.28
C LEU A 78 -3.54 5.72 -11.61
N SER A 79 -2.27 5.41 -11.80
CA SER A 79 -1.77 4.66 -12.95
C SER A 79 -1.10 3.39 -12.47
N ALA A 80 -1.49 2.26 -13.05
CA ALA A 80 -0.80 0.99 -12.91
C ALA A 80 0.14 0.80 -14.10
N ILE A 81 1.41 0.56 -13.81
CA ILE A 81 2.46 0.46 -14.81
C ILE A 81 3.15 -0.88 -14.65
N THR A 82 3.33 -1.61 -15.74
CA THR A 82 4.08 -2.86 -15.77
C THR A 82 5.34 -2.66 -16.56
N PHE A 83 6.46 -3.08 -15.99
CA PHE A 83 7.75 -3.12 -16.64
C PHE A 83 8.11 -4.58 -16.94
N THR A 84 8.64 -4.82 -18.14
CA THR A 84 9.21 -6.10 -18.52
C THR A 84 10.60 -5.88 -19.07
N ASN A 85 11.59 -6.61 -18.56
CA ASN A 85 13.01 -6.41 -18.92
C ASN A 85 13.44 -4.93 -18.80
N GLY A 86 12.99 -4.24 -17.76
CA GLY A 86 13.38 -2.85 -17.49
C GLY A 86 12.78 -1.80 -18.45
N ARG A 87 11.80 -2.18 -19.27
CA ARG A 87 11.09 -1.29 -20.19
C ARG A 87 9.61 -1.24 -19.88
N LEU A 88 8.97 -0.11 -20.15
CA LEU A 88 7.52 0.01 -20.05
C LEU A 88 6.87 -1.03 -20.97
N ALA A 89 6.10 -1.95 -20.38
CA ALA A 89 5.37 -2.99 -21.11
C ALA A 89 3.89 -2.64 -21.23
N ASN A 90 3.29 -2.15 -20.14
CA ASN A 90 1.89 -1.73 -20.11
C ASN A 90 1.68 -0.56 -19.17
N ARG A 91 0.69 0.27 -19.48
CA ARG A 91 0.17 1.33 -18.61
C ARG A 91 -1.35 1.30 -18.65
N THR A 92 -1.97 1.31 -17.49
CA THR A 92 -3.42 1.42 -17.31
C THR A 92 -3.70 2.56 -16.35
N ASP A 93 -4.44 3.56 -16.81
CA ASP A 93 -4.93 4.63 -15.95
C ASP A 93 -6.30 4.23 -15.40
N HIS A 94 -6.52 4.49 -14.11
CA HIS A 94 -7.71 4.10 -13.40
C HIS A 94 -8.53 5.31 -12.98
N ASP A 95 -9.83 5.26 -13.26
CA ASP A 95 -10.79 6.18 -12.70
C ASP A 95 -10.93 5.96 -11.19
N ILE A 96 -10.94 7.06 -10.45
CA ILE A 96 -11.14 7.03 -9.00
C ILE A 96 -12.65 7.06 -8.72
N PRO A 97 -13.22 6.01 -8.12
CA PRO A 97 -14.65 5.97 -7.81
C PRO A 97 -15.02 6.97 -6.72
N GLU A 98 -16.28 7.41 -6.73
CA GLU A 98 -16.83 8.29 -5.68
C GLU A 98 -16.97 7.59 -4.31
N GLN A 99 -16.95 6.26 -4.32
CA GLN A 99 -17.09 5.42 -3.13
C GLN A 99 -15.83 4.60 -2.89
N SER A 100 -15.64 4.11 -1.67
CA SER A 100 -14.48 3.28 -1.35
C SER A 100 -14.55 1.94 -2.09
N ALA A 101 -13.56 1.67 -2.92
CA ALA A 101 -13.43 0.42 -3.65
C ALA A 101 -11.95 0.03 -3.82
N LEU A 102 -11.72 -1.23 -4.16
CA LEU A 102 -10.44 -1.66 -4.73
C LEU A 102 -10.36 -1.12 -6.16
N ILE A 103 -9.35 -0.30 -6.45
CA ILE A 103 -9.15 0.27 -7.79
C ILE A 103 -8.24 -0.64 -8.63
N ALA A 104 -7.13 -1.08 -8.05
CA ALA A 104 -6.17 -1.95 -8.71
C ALA A 104 -5.52 -2.91 -7.69
N ALA A 105 -5.21 -4.12 -8.14
CA ALA A 105 -4.38 -5.10 -7.42
C ALA A 105 -3.39 -5.72 -8.40
N VAL A 106 -2.11 -5.70 -8.05
CA VAL A 106 -0.99 -6.15 -8.89
C VAL A 106 -0.14 -7.16 -8.13
N GLY A 107 0.64 -7.98 -8.86
CA GLY A 107 1.47 -9.06 -8.30
C GLY A 107 0.78 -10.43 -8.30
N SER A 108 1.55 -11.48 -8.00
CA SER A 108 1.12 -12.89 -8.01
C SER A 108 -0.03 -13.19 -7.05
N GLY A 109 -0.08 -12.50 -5.90
CA GLY A 109 -1.15 -12.65 -4.90
C GLY A 109 -2.47 -11.97 -5.27
N ALA A 110 -2.55 -11.23 -6.38
CA ALA A 110 -3.69 -10.35 -6.67
C ALA A 110 -5.04 -11.09 -6.78
N ASP A 111 -5.08 -12.26 -7.44
CA ASP A 111 -6.33 -13.00 -7.61
C ASP A 111 -6.84 -13.60 -6.30
N ARG A 112 -5.95 -14.18 -5.50
CA ARG A 112 -6.30 -14.69 -4.17
C ARG A 112 -6.74 -13.58 -3.23
N PHE A 113 -6.11 -12.40 -3.32
CA PHE A 113 -6.57 -11.24 -2.58
C PHE A 113 -7.99 -10.82 -2.99
N ARG A 114 -8.31 -10.82 -4.29
CA ARG A 114 -9.66 -10.53 -4.78
C ARG A 114 -10.70 -11.53 -4.23
N ASP A 115 -10.36 -12.81 -4.16
CA ASP A 115 -11.25 -13.83 -3.57
C ASP A 115 -11.58 -13.53 -2.10
N VAL A 116 -10.57 -13.17 -1.30
CA VAL A 116 -10.76 -12.76 0.10
C VAL A 116 -11.59 -11.48 0.18
N LEU A 117 -11.34 -10.51 -0.71
CA LEU A 117 -12.07 -9.25 -0.75
C LEU A 117 -13.57 -9.44 -1.03
N ILE A 118 -13.96 -10.36 -1.92
CA ILE A 118 -15.37 -10.65 -2.20
C ILE A 118 -16.10 -11.05 -0.92
N GLN A 119 -15.48 -11.86 -0.07
CA GLN A 119 -16.05 -12.27 1.22
C GLN A 119 -16.23 -11.08 2.17
N TRP A 120 -15.29 -10.13 2.17
CA TRP A 120 -15.37 -8.91 2.98
C TRP A 120 -16.40 -7.91 2.45
N GLN A 121 -16.58 -7.83 1.13
CA GLN A 121 -17.58 -6.97 0.49
C GLN A 121 -19.02 -7.41 0.82
N ALA A 122 -19.23 -8.71 1.04
CA ALA A 122 -20.54 -9.25 1.45
C ALA A 122 -20.89 -8.97 2.93
N ARG A 123 -19.99 -8.38 3.73
CA ARG A 123 -20.19 -8.09 5.16
C ARG A 123 -20.78 -6.68 5.37
N ASP A 124 -21.25 -6.39 6.58
CA ASP A 124 -21.77 -5.06 6.97
C ASP A 124 -20.75 -3.91 6.76
N SER A 125 -19.44 -4.23 6.77
CA SER A 125 -18.37 -3.27 6.49
C SER A 125 -18.02 -3.14 5.01
N GLY A 126 -18.71 -3.86 4.12
CA GLY A 126 -18.51 -3.80 2.68
C GLY A 126 -18.59 -2.36 2.14
N GLY A 127 -17.91 -2.09 1.03
CA GLY A 127 -17.87 -0.75 0.44
C GLY A 127 -17.09 0.29 1.27
N THR A 128 -16.21 -0.15 2.17
CA THR A 128 -15.34 0.75 2.96
C THR A 128 -13.86 0.43 2.77
N SER A 129 -12.99 1.42 2.97
CA SER A 129 -11.55 1.20 3.01
C SER A 129 -11.12 0.18 4.08
N ARG A 130 -11.90 0.09 5.17
CA ARG A 130 -11.73 -0.93 6.21
C ARG A 130 -11.86 -2.33 5.64
N ALA A 131 -12.92 -2.62 4.88
CA ALA A 131 -13.09 -3.93 4.27
C ALA A 131 -11.95 -4.27 3.31
N VAL A 132 -11.49 -3.31 2.49
CA VAL A 132 -10.37 -3.53 1.56
C VAL A 132 -9.09 -3.85 2.32
N TYR A 133 -8.75 -3.04 3.34
CA TYR A 133 -7.55 -3.27 4.13
C TYR A 133 -7.60 -4.58 4.93
N SER A 134 -8.73 -4.87 5.59
CA SER A 134 -8.87 -6.08 6.39
C SER A 134 -8.83 -7.34 5.53
N ALA A 135 -9.41 -7.31 4.33
CA ALA A 135 -9.24 -8.38 3.35
C ALA A 135 -7.77 -8.59 2.97
N PHE A 136 -7.02 -7.50 2.79
CA PHE A 136 -5.60 -7.57 2.46
C PHE A 136 -4.76 -8.13 3.61
N ALA A 137 -4.97 -7.63 4.83
CA ALA A 137 -4.32 -8.14 6.03
C ALA A 137 -4.65 -9.62 6.31
N GLU A 138 -5.91 -10.03 6.08
CA GLU A 138 -6.32 -11.43 6.18
C GLU A 138 -5.68 -12.30 5.10
N HIS A 139 -5.65 -11.84 3.84
CA HIS A 139 -4.96 -12.53 2.75
C HIS A 139 -3.48 -12.82 3.09
N LEU A 140 -2.76 -11.84 3.65
CA LEU A 140 -1.37 -12.03 4.06
C LEU A 140 -1.21 -13.03 5.21
N VAL A 141 -2.18 -13.13 6.12
CA VAL A 141 -2.17 -14.10 7.23
C VAL A 141 -2.55 -15.51 6.76
N LEU A 142 -3.54 -15.61 5.87
CA LEU A 142 -3.94 -16.87 5.24
C LEU A 142 -2.82 -17.41 4.34
N GLY A 143 -2.04 -16.52 3.73
CA GLY A 143 -0.98 -16.84 2.80
C GLY A 143 -1.50 -17.50 1.53
N GLY A 144 -0.71 -18.44 1.00
CA GLY A 144 -1.08 -19.25 -0.16
C GLY A 144 -0.55 -18.72 -1.50
N ASP A 145 -0.16 -17.45 -1.58
CA ASP A 145 0.80 -17.00 -2.57
C ASP A 145 2.20 -16.99 -1.92
N PRO A 146 3.16 -17.83 -2.35
CA PRO A 146 4.47 -17.93 -1.70
C PRO A 146 5.32 -16.65 -1.76
N GLN A 147 4.97 -15.73 -2.65
CA GLN A 147 5.68 -14.46 -2.88
C GLN A 147 5.01 -13.28 -2.16
N SER A 148 3.89 -13.51 -1.47
CA SER A 148 3.18 -12.51 -0.69
C SER A 148 3.30 -12.81 0.80
N GLY A 149 3.70 -11.83 1.59
CA GLY A 149 3.83 -11.99 3.03
C GLY A 149 4.33 -10.75 3.75
N GLY A 150 4.62 -10.92 5.04
CA GLY A 150 5.07 -9.83 5.91
C GLY A 150 3.94 -8.88 6.34
N PRO A 151 4.30 -7.81 7.08
CA PRO A 151 3.34 -6.83 7.55
C PRO A 151 2.78 -6.00 6.39
N PRO A 152 1.47 -5.68 6.40
CA PRO A 152 0.90 -4.71 5.47
C PRO A 152 1.64 -3.37 5.55
N GLN A 153 1.84 -2.72 4.40
CA GLN A 153 2.38 -1.36 4.31
C GLN A 153 1.29 -0.42 3.81
N LEU A 154 1.23 0.78 4.39
CA LEU A 154 0.18 1.75 4.10
C LEU A 154 0.73 3.15 3.83
N VAL A 155 0.23 3.75 2.75
CA VAL A 155 0.38 5.16 2.40
C VAL A 155 -0.97 5.73 2.01
N GLY A 156 -1.24 6.97 2.41
CA GLY A 156 -2.47 7.67 2.09
C GLY A 156 -2.22 8.97 1.34
N LEU A 157 -2.98 9.21 0.27
CA LEU A 157 -3.16 10.54 -0.28
C LEU A 157 -4.37 11.21 0.40
N ILE A 158 -4.19 12.45 0.82
CA ILE A 158 -5.23 13.26 1.47
C ILE A 158 -5.38 14.58 0.71
N ARG A 159 -6.50 15.27 0.84
CA ARG A 159 -6.78 16.52 0.12
C ARG A 159 -5.81 17.67 0.43
N ARG A 160 -5.12 17.62 1.58
CA ARG A 160 -4.23 18.70 2.04
C ARG A 160 -2.85 18.18 2.43
N GLY A 161 -1.81 18.80 1.88
CA GLY A 161 -0.40 18.52 2.20
C GLY A 161 0.12 17.22 1.57
N SER A 162 1.35 16.81 1.90
CA SER A 162 1.98 15.64 1.27
C SER A 162 1.24 14.32 1.54
N ALA A 163 1.60 13.26 0.80
CA ALA A 163 1.21 11.89 1.16
C ALA A 163 1.58 11.59 2.63
N ARG A 164 0.85 10.68 3.25
CA ARG A 164 1.05 10.30 4.66
C ARG A 164 1.43 8.83 4.73
N MET A 165 2.57 8.55 5.33
CA MET A 165 2.91 7.20 5.77
C MET A 165 2.06 6.86 6.99
N ILE A 166 1.53 5.64 7.01
CA ILE A 166 0.65 5.15 8.07
C ILE A 166 1.35 3.97 8.75
N GLY A 167 1.43 4.03 10.08
CA GLY A 167 1.97 2.94 10.88
C GLY A 167 0.96 1.80 11.01
N VAL A 168 1.46 0.58 11.08
CA VAL A 168 0.63 -0.63 11.19
C VAL A 168 1.01 -1.39 12.46
N VAL A 169 0.00 -1.75 13.25
CA VAL A 169 0.14 -2.72 14.35
C VAL A 169 -0.36 -4.06 13.83
N TRP A 170 0.58 -4.95 13.51
CA TRP A 170 0.32 -6.27 12.93
C TRP A 170 0.91 -7.36 13.81
N GLN A 171 0.10 -8.38 14.13
CA GLN A 171 0.51 -9.49 15.01
C GLN A 171 1.20 -9.04 16.32
N GLN A 172 0.66 -8.01 16.99
CA GLN A 172 1.19 -7.42 18.23
C GLN A 172 2.54 -6.70 18.10
N LYS A 173 3.02 -6.48 16.87
CA LYS A 173 4.25 -5.75 16.58
C LYS A 173 3.95 -4.47 15.79
N ARG A 174 4.85 -3.49 15.91
CA ARG A 174 4.71 -2.17 15.28
C ARG A 174 5.56 -2.14 14.02
N TYR A 175 4.95 -1.77 12.90
CA TYR A 175 5.61 -1.64 11.61
C TYR A 175 5.42 -0.25 11.02
N PHE A 176 6.51 0.32 10.51
CA PHE A 176 6.50 1.57 9.76
C PHE A 176 7.34 1.39 8.50
N CYS A 177 6.76 1.68 7.33
CA CYS A 177 7.39 1.43 6.02
C CYS A 177 7.88 -0.03 5.86
N GLY A 178 7.15 -0.99 6.42
CA GLY A 178 7.52 -2.42 6.40
C GLY A 178 8.58 -2.84 7.42
N MET A 179 9.20 -1.90 8.14
CA MET A 179 10.21 -2.18 9.16
C MET A 179 9.60 -2.31 10.54
N GLU A 180 9.96 -3.34 11.30
CA GLU A 180 9.59 -3.47 12.72
C GLU A 180 10.27 -2.35 13.52
N ILE A 181 9.48 -1.62 14.30
CA ILE A 181 9.94 -0.47 15.09
C ILE A 181 9.95 -0.85 16.56
N ALA A 182 11.08 -0.59 17.23
CA ALA A 182 11.23 -0.80 18.67
C ALA A 182 10.22 0.04 19.47
N GLU A 183 9.79 -0.47 20.62
CA GLU A 183 8.74 0.16 21.42
C GLU A 183 9.09 1.57 21.92
N SER A 184 10.38 1.87 22.04
CA SER A 184 10.92 3.14 22.51
C SER A 184 10.90 4.27 21.46
N ALA A 185 10.60 3.97 20.20
CA ALA A 185 10.55 4.98 19.15
C ALA A 185 9.16 5.62 19.07
N THR A 186 8.94 6.72 19.80
CA THR A 186 7.62 7.38 19.91
C THR A 186 7.64 8.89 19.63
N SER A 187 8.48 9.38 18.70
CA SER A 187 8.67 10.83 18.52
C SER A 187 7.92 11.49 17.36
N SER A 188 7.11 10.79 16.57
CA SER A 188 6.44 11.37 15.39
C SER A 188 4.91 11.23 15.46
N PRO A 189 4.12 12.22 14.96
CA PRO A 189 2.66 12.14 14.88
C PRO A 189 2.20 11.17 13.76
N ILE A 190 2.68 9.94 13.82
CA ILE A 190 2.30 8.84 12.93
C ILE A 190 0.92 8.36 13.37
N ARG A 191 -0.01 8.21 12.43
CA ARG A 191 -1.28 7.53 12.69
C ARG A 191 -1.05 6.03 12.58
N TRP A 192 -1.55 5.29 13.57
CA TRP A 192 -1.38 3.84 13.64
C TRP A 192 -2.72 3.14 13.46
N HIS A 193 -2.75 2.12 12.60
CA HIS A 193 -3.90 1.27 12.38
C HIS A 193 -3.57 -0.19 12.71
N ASN A 194 -4.51 -0.90 13.31
CA ASN A 194 -4.38 -2.34 13.50
C ASN A 194 -4.83 -3.13 12.25
N ASP A 195 -4.78 -4.45 12.32
CA ASP A 195 -5.18 -5.39 11.25
C ASP A 195 -6.64 -5.26 10.78
N LEU A 196 -7.49 -4.59 11.57
CA LEU A 196 -8.88 -4.29 11.25
C LEU A 196 -9.08 -2.85 10.77
N PHE A 197 -7.97 -2.17 10.42
CA PHE A 197 -7.94 -0.76 10.04
C PHE A 197 -8.46 0.20 11.14
N GLU A 198 -8.53 -0.24 12.40
CA GLU A 198 -8.97 0.60 13.51
C GLU A 198 -7.81 1.48 13.97
N LEU A 199 -8.11 2.75 14.29
CA LEU A 199 -7.12 3.65 14.87
C LEU A 199 -6.68 3.12 16.24
N CYS A 200 -5.38 2.98 16.43
CA CYS A 200 -4.79 2.48 17.67
C CYS A 200 -3.65 3.37 18.14
N ASP A 201 -3.37 3.26 19.43
CA ASP A 201 -2.18 3.83 20.04
C ASP A 201 -1.17 2.69 20.12
N PRO A 202 -0.02 2.78 19.43
CA PRO A 202 0.96 1.71 19.42
C PRO A 202 1.47 1.38 20.83
N GLY A 203 1.44 2.35 21.76
CA GLY A 203 1.84 2.21 23.16
C GLY A 203 0.80 1.56 24.08
N ARG A 204 -0.42 1.29 23.60
CA ARG A 204 -1.50 0.69 24.39
C ARG A 204 -1.98 -0.61 23.75
N THR A 205 -2.29 -1.59 24.59
CA THR A 205 -2.95 -2.82 24.16
C THR A 205 -4.43 -2.55 23.89
N GLY A 206 -4.75 -2.16 22.66
CA GLY A 206 -6.13 -2.02 22.19
C GLY A 206 -6.36 -0.83 21.26
N PRO A 207 -7.48 -0.81 20.51
CA PRO A 207 -7.84 0.31 19.67
C PRO A 207 -8.18 1.54 20.52
N THR A 208 -7.75 2.72 20.08
CA THR A 208 -8.07 4.00 20.74
C THR A 208 -9.54 4.36 20.50
N GLN A 209 -10.12 3.85 19.41
CA GLN A 209 -11.54 3.96 19.10
C GLN A 209 -12.04 2.59 18.64
N LEU A 210 -12.78 1.90 19.54
CA LEU A 210 -13.51 0.68 19.19
C LEU A 210 -14.56 1.02 18.16
N GLN A 211 -14.48 0.41 16.97
CA GLN A 211 -15.52 0.54 15.96
C GLN A 211 -16.37 -0.74 15.98
N PRO A 212 -17.70 -0.63 15.82
CA PRO A 212 -18.57 -1.80 15.85
C PRO A 212 -18.12 -2.77 14.77
N LEU A 213 -17.78 -3.98 15.22
CA LEU A 213 -17.48 -5.09 14.32
C LEU A 213 -18.76 -5.44 13.53
N PRO A 214 -18.67 -5.77 12.24
CA PRO A 214 -19.76 -6.39 11.49
C PRO A 214 -20.39 -7.52 12.30
N ARG A 215 -21.72 -7.63 12.31
CA ARG A 215 -22.44 -8.53 13.25
C ARG A 215 -22.06 -9.99 13.08
N ASN A 216 -21.62 -10.38 11.87
CA ASN A 216 -21.20 -11.74 11.53
C ASN A 216 -19.74 -12.04 11.89
N HIS A 217 -19.03 -11.12 12.56
CA HIS A 217 -17.56 -11.15 12.67
C HIS A 217 -17.03 -11.72 14.00
N ARG A 218 -17.86 -11.95 15.03
CA ARG A 218 -17.37 -12.42 16.35
C ARG A 218 -16.77 -13.82 16.30
N GLU A 219 -17.34 -14.73 15.52
CA GLU A 219 -16.85 -16.12 15.40
C GLU A 219 -15.62 -16.20 14.48
N ASP A 220 -15.64 -15.48 13.35
CA ASP A 220 -14.49 -15.39 12.44
C ASP A 220 -13.29 -14.66 13.08
N LEU A 221 -13.52 -13.66 13.95
CA LEU A 221 -12.44 -13.06 14.75
C LEU A 221 -11.92 -13.98 15.83
N ALA A 222 -12.75 -14.83 16.40
CA ALA A 222 -12.27 -15.84 17.33
C ALA A 222 -11.37 -16.85 16.60
N VAL A 223 -11.71 -17.24 15.36
CA VAL A 223 -10.85 -18.08 14.50
C VAL A 223 -9.58 -17.32 14.07
N PHE A 224 -9.71 -16.07 13.63
CA PHE A 224 -8.61 -15.21 13.20
C PHE A 224 -7.66 -14.86 14.37
N ARG A 225 -8.18 -14.64 15.58
CA ARG A 225 -7.39 -14.45 16.81
C ARG A 225 -6.83 -15.76 17.35
N ARG A 226 -7.51 -16.91 17.18
CA ARG A 226 -7.00 -18.24 17.57
C ARG A 226 -5.86 -18.71 16.66
N ARG A 227 -5.90 -18.38 15.37
CA ARG A 227 -4.79 -18.64 14.42
C ARG A 227 -3.53 -17.78 14.69
N ARG A 228 -3.58 -16.83 15.65
CA ARG A 228 -2.43 -16.00 16.09
C ARG A 228 -1.67 -16.57 17.28
N LEU A 229 -2.17 -17.59 17.96
CA LEU A 229 -1.38 -18.27 18.97
C LEU A 229 -0.38 -19.15 18.23
N PRO A 230 0.94 -19.09 18.54
CA PRO A 230 1.81 -20.18 18.16
C PRO A 230 1.16 -21.46 18.69
N LEU A 231 1.08 -22.50 17.86
CA LEU A 231 0.87 -23.84 18.40
C LEU A 231 1.95 -24.05 19.48
N PRO A 232 1.59 -24.60 20.65
CA PRO A 232 2.54 -24.82 21.75
C PRO A 232 3.76 -25.63 21.31
#